data_AF-A0A965IQI5-F1
#
_entry.id   AF-A0A965IQI5-F1
#
_cell.length_a   1.000
_cell.length_b   1.000
_cell.length_c   1.000
_cell.angle_alpha   90.00
_cell.angle_beta   90.00
_cell.angle_gamma   90.00
#
_symmetry.space_group_name_H-M   'P 1'
#
loop_
_entity.id
_entity.type
_entity.pdbx_description
1 polymer ?
#
loop_
_entity_poly.entity_id
_entity_poly.type
_entity_poly.pdbx_seq_one_letter_code
_entity_poly.pdbx_strand_id
1 'polypeptide(L)'
;MYNGHIKEIILQQIRDHLRLPVKSSNLRFLGELYKHFRHHKSPDYIDILVFLTESNKVQQQESFFGELVRKCRLKTRVIKSTRDCINFPDLKYILSYSTIEQFTCILDHFVVPCSVISYCIKQLFYAKPKTAQCKAKHLIDHMFIKHCLREFSEADGMFLHAVLLDIIRHRETDLVLYFLQKKNMYRVSLSYQIIVNELLKLEYIEVIQAFYDEMRADAVVRDVRVIIDRDILRRLAERGSFKLLEIVIELFLGNAVLLQTYWGAIRKGLSTFLKKSSGTAVIPKALEMYLS
;
A
#
# COMPACT_ATOMS: atom_id res chain seq x y z
N MET A 1 -53.27 0.04 12.70
CA MET A 1 -52.86 -1.09 11.84
C MET A 1 -52.63 -0.72 10.36
N TYR A 2 -53.33 0.26 9.76
CA TYR A 2 -53.18 0.62 8.34
C TYR A 2 -51.82 1.25 7.92
N ASN A 3 -51.17 2.03 8.79
CA ASN A 3 -49.89 2.69 8.45
C ASN A 3 -48.72 1.71 8.26
N GLY A 4 -48.78 0.50 8.82
CA GLY A 4 -47.75 -0.53 8.62
C GLY A 4 -47.81 -1.14 7.21
N HIS A 5 -49.03 -1.37 6.72
CA HIS A 5 -49.25 -2.06 5.45
C HIS A 5 -48.88 -1.21 4.23
N ILE A 6 -49.25 0.08 4.24
CA ILE A 6 -48.89 1.05 3.19
C ILE A 6 -47.36 1.22 3.11
N LYS A 7 -46.72 1.26 4.28
CA LYS A 7 -45.26 1.35 4.42
C LYS A 7 -44.55 0.14 3.80
N GLU A 8 -45.08 -1.07 3.98
CA GLU A 8 -44.54 -2.29 3.35
C GLU A 8 -44.72 -2.32 1.83
N ILE A 9 -45.87 -1.84 1.31
CA ILE A 9 -46.11 -1.76 -0.14
C ILE A 9 -45.13 -0.79 -0.81
N ILE A 10 -44.92 0.39 -0.24
CA ILE A 10 -43.95 1.38 -0.74
C ILE A 10 -42.53 0.81 -0.68
N LEU A 11 -42.18 0.12 0.40
CA LEU A 11 -40.88 -0.56 0.52
C LEU A 11 -40.68 -1.61 -0.57
N GLN A 12 -41.70 -2.41 -0.84
CA GLN A 12 -41.62 -3.44 -1.86
C GLN A 12 -41.45 -2.83 -3.25
N GLN A 13 -42.19 -1.76 -3.58
CA GLN A 13 -42.03 -1.04 -4.84
C GLN A 13 -40.62 -0.43 -5.01
N ILE A 14 -40.07 0.18 -3.96
CA ILE A 14 -38.70 0.71 -3.99
C ILE A 14 -37.69 -0.42 -4.17
N ARG A 15 -37.86 -1.53 -3.44
CA ARG A 15 -36.98 -2.70 -3.57
C ARG A 15 -37.07 -3.35 -4.93
N ASP A 16 -38.26 -3.46 -5.53
CA ASP A 16 -38.44 -4.04 -6.85
C ASP A 16 -37.83 -3.15 -7.92
N HIS A 17 -38.02 -1.83 -7.82
CA HIS A 17 -37.41 -0.84 -8.71
C HIS A 17 -35.88 -0.87 -8.65
N LEU A 18 -35.32 -0.91 -7.43
CA LEU A 18 -33.88 -0.95 -7.19
C LEU A 18 -33.29 -2.37 -7.16
N ARG A 19 -34.13 -3.40 -7.36
CA ARG A 19 -33.84 -4.83 -7.26
C ARG A 19 -33.08 -5.24 -6.00
N LEU A 20 -33.40 -4.60 -4.88
CA LEU A 20 -32.71 -4.76 -3.61
C LEU A 20 -33.11 -6.06 -2.90
N PRO A 21 -32.22 -6.63 -2.08
CA PRO A 21 -32.61 -7.70 -1.18
C PRO A 21 -33.69 -7.29 -0.18
N VAL A 22 -34.51 -8.27 0.22
CA VAL A 22 -35.79 -8.08 0.93
C VAL A 22 -35.61 -7.61 2.39
N LYS A 23 -34.41 -7.69 2.97
CA LYS A 23 -34.20 -7.56 4.43
C LYS A 23 -33.88 -6.16 4.96
N SER A 24 -33.84 -5.11 4.15
CA SER A 24 -33.50 -3.75 4.65
C SER A 24 -34.69 -3.05 5.34
N SER A 25 -34.60 -2.79 6.64
CA SER A 25 -35.69 -2.23 7.47
C SER A 25 -35.73 -0.69 7.53
N ASN A 26 -34.76 0.01 6.94
CA ASN A 26 -34.63 1.47 7.05
C ASN A 26 -35.27 2.21 5.86
N LEU A 27 -36.52 2.66 6.04
CA LEU A 27 -37.28 3.44 5.05
C LEU A 27 -36.64 4.75 4.63
N ARG A 28 -36.03 5.46 5.59
CA ARG A 28 -35.46 6.78 5.32
C ARG A 28 -34.32 6.62 4.31
N PHE A 29 -33.48 5.61 4.55
CA PHE A 29 -32.39 5.24 3.67
C PHE A 29 -32.88 4.76 2.28
N LEU A 30 -33.85 3.84 2.24
CA LEU A 30 -34.41 3.36 0.97
C LEU A 30 -35.08 4.49 0.17
N GLY A 31 -35.72 5.44 0.85
CA GLY A 31 -36.26 6.64 0.22
C GLY A 31 -35.19 7.57 -0.35
N GLU A 32 -34.03 7.69 0.30
CA GLU A 32 -32.88 8.44 -0.24
C GLU A 32 -32.29 7.75 -1.48
N LEU A 33 -32.07 6.43 -1.41
CA LEU A 33 -31.64 5.63 -2.56
C LEU A 33 -32.61 5.78 -3.73
N TYR A 34 -33.91 5.64 -3.48
CA TYR A 34 -34.93 5.81 -4.50
C TYR A 34 -34.90 7.22 -5.09
N LYS A 35 -34.81 8.27 -4.27
CA LYS A 35 -34.73 9.66 -4.79
C LYS A 35 -33.53 9.87 -5.72
N HIS A 36 -32.40 9.25 -5.40
CA HIS A 36 -31.19 9.32 -6.23
C HIS A 36 -31.36 8.54 -7.54
N PHE A 37 -31.91 7.32 -7.47
CA PHE A 37 -31.96 6.40 -8.61
C PHE A 37 -33.28 6.38 -9.38
N ARG A 38 -34.35 7.07 -8.96
CA ARG A 38 -35.70 7.01 -9.59
C ARG A 38 -35.74 7.36 -11.09
N HIS A 39 -34.76 8.10 -11.58
CA HIS A 39 -34.65 8.48 -12.99
C HIS A 39 -33.76 7.51 -13.80
N HIS A 40 -33.10 6.56 -13.13
CA HIS A 40 -32.31 5.52 -13.76
C HIS A 40 -33.25 4.39 -14.19
N LYS A 41 -33.11 3.91 -15.44
CA LYS A 41 -33.97 2.83 -15.96
C LYS A 41 -33.78 1.51 -15.20
N SER A 42 -32.58 1.27 -14.68
CA SER A 42 -32.23 0.13 -13.82
C SER A 42 -30.82 0.41 -13.27
N PRO A 43 -30.67 0.93 -12.03
CA PRO A 43 -29.35 1.11 -11.45
C PRO A 43 -28.67 -0.24 -11.23
N ASP A 44 -27.36 -0.30 -11.47
CA ASP A 44 -26.56 -1.50 -11.21
C ASP A 44 -26.17 -1.55 -9.73
N TYR A 45 -25.91 -2.75 -9.20
CA TYR A 45 -25.49 -2.87 -7.79
C TYR A 45 -24.20 -2.11 -7.49
N ILE A 46 -23.32 -1.97 -8.49
CA ILE A 46 -22.10 -1.19 -8.34
C ILE A 46 -22.38 0.30 -8.16
N ASP A 47 -23.34 0.88 -8.90
CA ASP A 47 -23.73 2.29 -8.74
C ASP A 47 -24.24 2.55 -7.32
N ILE A 48 -25.02 1.59 -6.80
CA ILE A 48 -25.52 1.65 -5.43
C ILE A 48 -24.35 1.56 -4.44
N LEU A 49 -23.42 0.62 -4.60
CA LEU A 49 -22.25 0.49 -3.72
C LEU A 49 -21.35 1.74 -3.72
N VAL A 50 -21.17 2.38 -4.88
CA VAL A 50 -20.44 3.65 -5.03
C VAL A 50 -21.17 4.77 -4.28
N PHE A 51 -22.48 4.91 -4.48
CA PHE A 51 -23.29 5.89 -3.73
C PHE A 51 -23.21 5.68 -2.21
N LEU A 52 -23.21 4.42 -1.74
CA LEU A 52 -23.06 4.10 -0.32
C LEU A 52 -21.67 4.42 0.23
N THR A 53 -20.65 4.35 -0.63
CA THR A 53 -19.28 4.75 -0.31
C THR A 53 -19.20 6.26 -0.11
N GLU A 54 -19.80 7.04 -1.01
CA GLU A 54 -19.76 8.51 -0.97
C GLU A 54 -20.57 9.11 0.16
N SER A 55 -21.70 8.49 0.48
CA SER A 55 -22.62 9.04 1.46
C SER A 55 -22.17 8.85 2.92
N ASN A 56 -21.18 8.00 3.20
CA ASN A 56 -20.63 7.73 4.55
C ASN A 56 -21.67 7.42 5.65
N LYS A 57 -22.90 7.01 5.31
CA LYS A 57 -24.02 6.81 6.26
C LYS A 57 -24.00 5.43 6.97
N VAL A 58 -22.80 4.92 7.26
CA VAL A 58 -22.51 3.49 7.44
C VAL A 58 -23.07 2.86 8.72
N GLN A 59 -23.20 3.59 9.83
CA GLN A 59 -23.55 2.99 11.13
C GLN A 59 -24.92 2.27 11.18
N GLN A 60 -25.80 2.45 10.19
CA GLN A 60 -27.09 1.73 10.10
C GLN A 60 -27.21 0.80 8.88
N GLN A 61 -26.13 0.61 8.12
CA GLN A 61 -26.20 0.14 6.73
C GLN A 61 -25.16 -0.93 6.36
N GLU A 62 -24.34 -1.39 7.30
CA GLU A 62 -23.32 -2.43 7.08
C GLU A 62 -23.91 -3.75 6.55
N SER A 63 -25.01 -4.20 7.15
CA SER A 63 -25.70 -5.43 6.73
C SER A 63 -26.22 -5.34 5.29
N PHE A 64 -26.71 -4.17 4.89
CA PHE A 64 -27.20 -3.92 3.54
C PHE A 64 -26.06 -3.82 2.52
N PHE A 65 -24.98 -3.09 2.85
CA PHE A 65 -23.79 -3.03 2.01
C PHE A 65 -23.22 -4.42 1.77
N GLY A 66 -23.06 -5.23 2.83
CA GLY A 66 -22.59 -6.59 2.71
C GLY A 66 -23.51 -7.52 1.92
N GLU A 67 -24.83 -7.31 1.98
CA GLU A 67 -25.78 -8.06 1.17
C GLU A 67 -25.66 -7.74 -0.33
N LEU A 68 -25.45 -6.47 -0.67
CA LEU A 68 -25.17 -6.06 -2.05
C LEU A 68 -23.83 -6.62 -2.53
N VAL A 69 -22.77 -6.50 -1.73
CA VAL A 69 -21.45 -7.07 -2.04
C VAL A 69 -21.54 -8.56 -2.35
N ARG A 70 -22.32 -9.33 -1.58
CA ARG A 70 -22.52 -10.78 -1.80
C ARG A 70 -23.23 -11.13 -3.11
N LYS A 71 -24.01 -10.21 -3.68
CA LYS A 71 -24.66 -10.42 -4.98
C LYS A 71 -23.76 -10.03 -6.13
N CYS A 72 -22.71 -9.25 -5.88
CA CYS A 72 -21.78 -8.81 -6.89
C CYS A 72 -20.73 -9.89 -7.22
N ARG A 73 -20.16 -9.80 -8.42
CA ARG A 73 -19.01 -10.59 -8.86
C ARG A 73 -17.88 -9.66 -9.28
N LEU A 74 -16.63 -10.05 -9.06
CA LEU A 74 -15.51 -9.29 -9.59
C LEU A 74 -15.39 -9.57 -11.09
N LYS A 75 -15.32 -8.52 -11.91
CA LYS A 75 -15.10 -8.66 -13.36
C LYS A 75 -13.71 -9.27 -13.60
N THR A 76 -13.68 -10.41 -14.28
CA THR A 76 -12.45 -11.10 -14.70
C THR A 76 -12.45 -11.31 -16.21
N ARG A 77 -11.36 -11.84 -16.78
CA ARG A 77 -11.35 -12.20 -18.22
C ARG A 77 -12.42 -13.24 -18.58
N VAL A 78 -12.82 -14.08 -17.61
CA VAL A 78 -13.82 -15.14 -17.77
C VAL A 78 -15.24 -14.59 -17.54
N ILE A 79 -15.39 -13.69 -16.58
CA ILE A 79 -16.69 -13.09 -16.24
C ILE A 79 -16.92 -11.85 -17.13
N LYS A 80 -17.73 -12.01 -18.17
CA LYS A 80 -18.17 -10.89 -19.04
C LYS A 80 -18.95 -9.85 -18.22
N SER A 81 -18.93 -8.59 -18.67
CA SER A 81 -19.61 -7.47 -18.01
C SER A 81 -21.11 -7.78 -17.88
N THR A 82 -21.57 -8.04 -16.66
CA THR A 82 -22.99 -8.08 -16.29
C THR A 82 -23.27 -6.95 -15.31
N ARG A 83 -24.56 -6.69 -15.04
CA ARG A 83 -25.03 -5.65 -14.10
C ARG A 83 -24.55 -5.84 -12.66
N ASP A 84 -24.17 -7.07 -12.30
CA ASP A 84 -23.71 -7.42 -10.95
C ASP A 84 -22.17 -7.45 -10.89
N CYS A 85 -21.47 -7.01 -11.94
CA CYS A 85 -20.02 -7.04 -11.98
C CYS A 85 -19.39 -5.75 -11.45
N ILE A 86 -18.50 -5.87 -10.48
CA ILE A 86 -17.62 -4.78 -10.06
C ILE A 86 -16.41 -4.77 -11.00
N ASN A 87 -16.17 -3.66 -11.69
CA ASN A 87 -14.97 -3.49 -12.51
C ASN A 87 -13.79 -3.00 -11.63
N PHE A 88 -12.56 -3.04 -12.15
CA PHE A 88 -11.39 -2.61 -11.38
C PHE A 88 -11.38 -1.11 -11.04
N PRO A 89 -11.77 -0.18 -11.92
CA PRO A 89 -11.96 1.23 -11.55
C PRO A 89 -12.86 1.43 -10.32
N ASP A 90 -14.03 0.80 -10.30
CA ASP A 90 -14.99 0.95 -9.20
C ASP A 90 -14.47 0.30 -7.92
N LEU A 91 -13.83 -0.87 -8.04
CA LEU A 91 -13.19 -1.52 -6.88
C LEU A 91 -12.09 -0.64 -6.28
N LYS A 92 -11.26 -0.02 -7.12
CA LYS A 92 -10.22 0.94 -6.69
C LYS A 92 -10.83 2.13 -5.96
N TYR A 93 -11.92 2.67 -6.50
CA TYR A 93 -12.64 3.78 -5.88
C TYR A 93 -13.18 3.38 -4.51
N ILE A 94 -13.95 2.30 -4.44
CA ILE A 94 -14.55 1.81 -3.19
C ILE A 94 -13.46 1.57 -2.13
N LEU A 95 -12.40 0.83 -2.44
CA LEU A 95 -11.33 0.55 -1.46
C LEU A 95 -10.64 1.83 -0.96
N SER A 96 -10.46 2.82 -1.83
CA SER A 96 -9.78 4.07 -1.47
C SER A 96 -10.64 4.95 -0.56
N TYR A 97 -11.94 5.09 -0.87
CA TYR A 97 -12.80 6.10 -0.24
C TYR A 97 -13.79 5.59 0.80
N SER A 98 -14.00 4.27 0.89
CA SER A 98 -14.95 3.68 1.85
C SER A 98 -14.57 3.85 3.32
N THR A 99 -15.53 3.60 4.20
CA THR A 99 -15.27 3.38 5.64
C THR A 99 -14.46 2.10 5.88
N ILE A 100 -13.94 1.89 7.10
CA ILE A 100 -13.14 0.68 7.39
C ILE A 100 -14.00 -0.58 7.35
N GLU A 101 -15.28 -0.48 7.71
CA GLU A 101 -16.25 -1.57 7.74
C GLU A 101 -16.61 -2.01 6.31
N GLN A 102 -16.96 -1.05 5.45
CA GLN A 102 -17.22 -1.31 4.02
C GLN A 102 -15.98 -1.88 3.33
N PHE A 103 -14.82 -1.29 3.60
CA PHE A 103 -13.54 -1.75 3.08
C PHE A 103 -13.26 -3.21 3.48
N THR A 104 -13.44 -3.56 4.76
CA THR A 104 -13.25 -4.93 5.25
C THR A 104 -14.23 -5.89 4.60
N CYS A 105 -15.50 -5.50 4.46
CA CYS A 105 -16.51 -6.29 3.78
C CYS A 105 -16.14 -6.62 2.32
N ILE A 106 -15.51 -5.69 1.60
CA ILE A 106 -15.01 -5.93 0.23
C ILE A 106 -13.87 -6.94 0.23
N LEU A 107 -12.90 -6.81 1.12
CA LEU A 107 -11.73 -7.72 1.20
C LEU A 107 -12.12 -9.14 1.63
N ASP A 108 -13.08 -9.28 2.54
CA ASP A 108 -13.58 -10.59 2.97
C ASP A 108 -14.29 -11.33 1.85
N HIS A 109 -14.95 -10.59 0.95
CA HIS A 109 -15.75 -11.19 -0.13
C HIS A 109 -14.97 -11.44 -1.41
N PHE A 110 -14.01 -10.58 -1.76
CA PHE A 110 -13.31 -10.65 -3.05
C PHE A 110 -11.82 -10.96 -2.89
N VAL A 111 -11.29 -11.83 -3.77
CA VAL A 111 -9.84 -11.93 -3.99
C VAL A 111 -9.39 -10.75 -4.85
N VAL A 112 -9.10 -9.63 -4.20
CA VAL A 112 -8.60 -8.41 -4.86
C VAL A 112 -7.21 -8.64 -5.49
N PRO A 113 -7.00 -8.34 -6.78
CA PRO A 113 -5.69 -8.49 -7.43
C PRO A 113 -4.60 -7.59 -6.83
N CYS A 114 -3.35 -8.07 -6.79
CA CYS A 114 -2.20 -7.30 -6.28
C CYS A 114 -2.02 -5.94 -6.97
N SER A 115 -2.36 -5.83 -8.26
CA SER A 115 -2.32 -4.56 -9.01
C SER A 115 -3.32 -3.51 -8.49
N VAL A 116 -4.48 -3.95 -8.02
CA VAL A 116 -5.48 -3.08 -7.39
C VAL A 116 -5.03 -2.70 -5.98
N ILE A 117 -4.50 -3.67 -5.22
CA ILE A 117 -3.94 -3.42 -3.88
C ILE A 117 -2.84 -2.37 -3.93
N SER A 118 -1.87 -2.54 -4.84
CA SER A 118 -0.76 -1.62 -5.04
C SER A 118 -1.25 -0.21 -5.37
N TYR A 119 -2.23 -0.08 -6.27
CA TYR A 119 -2.84 1.21 -6.57
C TYR A 119 -3.51 1.84 -5.34
N CYS A 120 -4.31 1.08 -4.59
CA CYS A 120 -5.03 1.59 -3.43
C CYS A 120 -4.09 2.04 -2.31
N ILE A 121 -3.03 1.29 -2.01
CA ILE A 121 -2.01 1.72 -1.02
C ILE A 121 -1.38 3.05 -1.45
N LYS A 122 -0.99 3.18 -2.71
CA LYS A 122 -0.45 4.43 -3.24
C LYS A 122 -1.42 5.61 -3.07
N GLN A 123 -2.70 5.39 -3.34
CA GLN A 123 -3.73 6.43 -3.15
C GLN A 123 -3.95 6.79 -1.68
N LEU A 124 -3.93 5.80 -0.77
CA LEU A 124 -4.07 6.05 0.67
C LEU A 124 -2.95 6.95 1.20
N PHE A 125 -1.71 6.76 0.74
CA PHE A 125 -0.60 7.64 1.15
C PHE A 125 -0.63 9.02 0.52
N TYR A 126 -1.21 9.16 -0.68
CA TYR A 126 -1.42 10.46 -1.30
C TYR A 126 -2.54 11.26 -0.61
N ALA A 127 -3.70 10.63 -0.38
CA ALA A 127 -4.86 11.28 0.22
C ALA A 127 -4.74 11.47 1.73
N LYS A 128 -3.89 10.68 2.40
CA LYS A 128 -3.65 10.69 3.86
C LYS A 128 -4.92 10.73 4.73
N PRO A 129 -5.95 9.91 4.47
CA PRO A 129 -7.09 9.82 5.38
C PRO A 129 -6.64 9.33 6.76
N LYS A 130 -7.39 9.68 7.81
CA LYS A 130 -7.10 9.24 9.19
C LYS A 130 -6.99 7.72 9.33
N THR A 131 -7.66 6.96 8.46
CA THR A 131 -7.68 5.49 8.44
C THR A 131 -6.64 4.88 7.50
N ALA A 132 -5.75 5.68 6.88
CA ALA A 132 -4.79 5.23 5.87
C ALA A 132 -3.92 4.06 6.35
N GLN A 133 -3.30 4.19 7.52
CA GLN A 133 -2.44 3.13 8.06
C GLN A 133 -3.22 1.85 8.36
N CYS A 134 -4.43 1.95 8.93
CA CYS A 134 -5.26 0.79 9.22
C CYS A 134 -5.64 0.06 7.92
N LYS A 135 -6.18 0.78 6.93
CA LYS A 135 -6.50 0.21 5.62
C LYS A 135 -5.27 -0.39 4.92
N ALA A 136 -4.11 0.28 5.00
CA ALA A 136 -2.88 -0.23 4.43
C ALA A 136 -2.47 -1.57 5.06
N LYS A 137 -2.56 -1.73 6.39
CA LYS A 137 -2.30 -3.01 7.06
C LYS A 137 -3.23 -4.11 6.56
N HIS A 138 -4.53 -3.85 6.46
CA HIS A 138 -5.49 -4.83 5.93
C HIS A 138 -5.21 -5.19 4.46
N LEU A 139 -4.82 -4.22 3.62
CA LEU A 139 -4.42 -4.49 2.23
C LEU A 139 -3.16 -5.35 2.16
N ILE A 140 -2.17 -5.10 3.02
CA ILE A 140 -0.96 -5.91 3.15
C ILE A 140 -1.32 -7.33 3.59
N ASP A 141 -2.13 -7.48 4.66
CA ASP A 141 -2.61 -8.78 5.13
C ASP A 141 -3.32 -9.55 4.02
N HIS A 142 -4.25 -8.91 3.33
CA HIS A 142 -4.99 -9.52 2.23
C HIS A 142 -4.06 -9.97 1.10
N MET A 143 -3.07 -9.14 0.75
CA MET A 143 -2.06 -9.48 -0.26
C MET A 143 -1.28 -10.74 0.12
N PHE A 144 -0.76 -10.81 1.35
CA PHE A 144 0.00 -11.96 1.83
C PHE A 144 -0.88 -13.22 1.97
N ILE A 145 -2.05 -13.11 2.60
CA ILE A 145 -2.95 -14.24 2.86
C ILE A 145 -3.48 -14.84 1.55
N LYS A 146 -3.92 -14.00 0.60
CA LYS A 146 -4.62 -14.48 -0.60
C LYS A 146 -3.68 -14.85 -1.74
N HIS A 147 -2.52 -14.19 -1.86
CA HIS A 147 -1.63 -14.38 -3.00
C HIS A 147 -0.32 -15.08 -2.66
N CYS A 148 0.23 -14.89 -1.45
CA CYS A 148 1.50 -15.52 -1.08
C CYS A 148 1.33 -16.94 -0.51
N LEU A 149 0.14 -17.30 -0.01
CA LEU A 149 -0.09 -18.62 0.61
C LEU A 149 -0.25 -19.77 -0.41
N ARG A 150 -0.78 -19.51 -1.61
CA ARG A 150 -1.29 -20.57 -2.50
C ARG A 150 -0.47 -20.83 -3.74
N GLU A 151 0.17 -19.82 -4.34
CA GLU A 151 1.14 -19.93 -5.44
C GLU A 151 1.60 -18.51 -5.79
N PHE A 152 2.76 -18.09 -5.27
CA PHE A 152 3.24 -16.73 -5.47
C PHE A 152 3.81 -16.57 -6.87
N SER A 153 3.11 -15.83 -7.74
CA SER A 153 3.59 -15.56 -9.09
C SER A 153 4.65 -14.45 -9.11
N GLU A 154 5.51 -14.45 -10.14
CA GLU A 154 6.48 -13.37 -10.36
C GLU A 154 5.79 -11.99 -10.53
N ALA A 155 4.61 -11.99 -11.17
CA ALA A 155 3.80 -10.79 -11.35
C ALA A 155 3.32 -10.21 -10.01
N ASP A 156 2.92 -11.06 -9.06
CA ASP A 156 2.57 -10.63 -7.70
C ASP A 156 3.79 -10.11 -6.94
N GLY A 157 4.96 -10.71 -7.19
CA GLY A 157 6.26 -10.23 -6.73
C GLY A 157 6.53 -8.78 -7.08
N MET A 158 6.28 -8.37 -8.32
CA MET A 158 6.47 -6.98 -8.76
C MET A 158 5.57 -6.00 -8.00
N PHE A 159 4.29 -6.34 -7.79
CA PHE A 159 3.35 -5.46 -7.08
C PHE A 159 3.66 -5.40 -5.58
N LEU A 160 4.09 -6.50 -4.97
CA LEU A 160 4.51 -6.55 -3.58
C LEU A 160 5.72 -5.63 -3.35
N HIS A 161 6.69 -5.64 -4.26
CA HIS A 161 7.81 -4.70 -4.23
C HIS A 161 7.37 -3.25 -4.41
N ALA A 162 6.47 -2.98 -5.36
CA ALA A 162 5.95 -1.64 -5.57
C ALA A 162 5.26 -1.09 -4.31
N VAL A 163 4.46 -1.92 -3.61
CA VAL A 163 3.85 -1.56 -2.33
C VAL A 163 4.91 -1.19 -1.30
N LEU A 164 5.93 -2.03 -1.10
CA LEU A 164 6.99 -1.75 -0.14
C LEU A 164 7.74 -0.45 -0.44
N LEU A 165 8.08 -0.21 -1.71
CA LEU A 165 8.73 1.03 -2.13
C LEU A 165 7.84 2.26 -1.91
N ASP A 166 6.53 2.15 -2.12
CA ASP A 166 5.61 3.25 -1.83
C ASP A 166 5.51 3.52 -0.32
N ILE A 167 5.51 2.49 0.53
CA ILE A 167 5.58 2.67 2.00
C ILE A 167 6.88 3.39 2.40
N ILE A 168 8.01 2.97 1.82
CA ILE A 168 9.34 3.56 2.04
C ILE A 168 9.38 5.04 1.63
N ARG A 169 8.85 5.38 0.45
CA ARG A 169 8.82 6.76 -0.07
C ARG A 169 8.01 7.71 0.80
N HIS A 170 6.99 7.20 1.47
CA HIS A 170 6.17 7.97 2.41
C HIS A 170 6.69 7.94 3.85
N ARG A 171 7.83 7.26 4.11
CA ARG A 171 8.49 7.17 5.42
C ARG A 171 7.57 6.60 6.53
N GLU A 172 6.75 5.62 6.17
CA GLU A 172 5.81 4.96 7.10
C GLU A 172 6.50 3.81 7.86
N THR A 173 7.33 4.13 8.87
CA THR A 173 8.20 3.17 9.58
C THR A 173 7.43 1.96 10.12
N ASP A 174 6.30 2.19 10.79
CA ASP A 174 5.49 1.13 11.38
C ASP A 174 4.95 0.16 10.32
N LEU A 175 4.59 0.67 9.14
CA LEU A 175 4.13 -0.15 8.03
C LEU A 175 5.28 -0.91 7.37
N VAL A 176 6.49 -0.34 7.29
CA VAL A 176 7.69 -1.05 6.83
C VAL A 176 7.96 -2.24 7.73
N LEU A 177 8.05 -2.03 9.05
CA LEU A 177 8.33 -3.10 10.00
C LEU A 177 7.23 -4.18 9.98
N TYR A 178 5.97 -3.76 9.92
CA TYR A 178 4.85 -4.67 9.78
C TYR A 178 4.91 -5.48 8.49
N PHE A 179 5.28 -4.86 7.37
CA PHE A 179 5.46 -5.54 6.09
C PHE A 179 6.58 -6.59 6.16
N LEU A 180 7.71 -6.27 6.78
CA LEU A 180 8.83 -7.20 6.96
C LEU A 180 8.44 -8.41 7.83
N GLN A 181 7.66 -8.19 8.89
CA GLN A 181 7.10 -9.29 9.68
C GLN A 181 6.24 -10.23 8.83
N LYS A 182 5.39 -9.69 7.94
CA LYS A 182 4.57 -10.49 7.02
C LYS A 182 5.44 -11.19 5.98
N LYS A 183 6.43 -10.50 5.38
CA LYS A 183 7.42 -11.10 4.47
C LYS A 183 8.02 -12.38 5.08
N ASN A 184 8.45 -12.32 6.34
CA ASN A 184 9.04 -13.46 7.04
C ASN A 184 8.04 -14.59 7.29
N MET A 185 6.84 -14.25 7.74
CA MET A 185 5.78 -15.24 7.98
C MET A 185 5.45 -16.06 6.71
N TYR A 186 5.44 -15.40 5.55
CA TYR A 186 5.10 -16.02 4.26
C TYR A 186 6.33 -16.37 3.40
N ARG A 187 7.55 -16.21 3.94
CA ARG A 187 8.83 -16.55 3.29
C ARG A 187 8.99 -15.94 1.88
N VAL A 188 8.56 -14.70 1.71
CA VAL A 188 8.68 -13.98 0.43
C VAL A 188 10.09 -13.40 0.29
N SER A 189 10.72 -13.57 -0.88
CA SER A 189 12.01 -12.97 -1.19
C SER A 189 11.88 -11.53 -1.67
N LEU A 190 12.77 -10.65 -1.22
CA LEU A 190 12.84 -9.26 -1.68
C LEU A 190 14.09 -8.99 -2.52
N SER A 191 13.98 -8.01 -3.42
CA SER A 191 15.07 -7.41 -4.18
C SER A 191 15.70 -6.29 -3.35
N TYR A 192 16.58 -6.68 -2.42
CA TYR A 192 17.30 -5.76 -1.55
C TYR A 192 18.14 -4.73 -2.33
N GLN A 193 18.58 -5.07 -3.55
CA GLN A 193 19.32 -4.18 -4.43
C GLN A 193 18.58 -2.87 -4.76
N ILE A 194 17.28 -2.96 -5.04
CA ILE A 194 16.46 -1.79 -5.35
C ILE A 194 16.09 -1.06 -4.04
N ILE A 195 15.71 -1.82 -3.02
CA ILE A 195 15.23 -1.29 -1.75
C ILE A 195 16.31 -0.47 -1.04
N VAL A 196 17.51 -1.03 -0.86
CA VAL A 196 18.60 -0.33 -0.15
C VAL A 196 18.98 0.96 -0.89
N ASN A 197 19.11 0.92 -2.22
CA ASN A 197 19.41 2.14 -2.97
C ASN A 197 18.30 3.19 -2.83
N GLU A 198 17.03 2.80 -2.75
CA GLU A 198 15.94 3.74 -2.51
C GLU A 198 15.99 4.34 -1.10
N LEU A 199 16.26 3.53 -0.07
CA LEU A 199 16.43 3.99 1.32
C LEU A 199 17.56 5.02 1.43
N LEU A 200 18.68 4.78 0.75
CA LEU A 200 19.82 5.69 0.76
C LEU A 200 19.54 6.98 -0.01
N LYS A 201 18.85 6.91 -1.15
CA LYS A 201 18.42 8.12 -1.89
C LYS A 201 17.50 8.99 -1.04
N LEU A 202 16.62 8.37 -0.27
CA LEU A 202 15.67 9.06 0.59
C LEU A 202 16.29 9.50 1.92
N GLU A 203 17.49 9.03 2.27
CA GLU A 203 18.12 9.23 3.58
C GLU A 203 17.22 8.71 4.73
N TYR A 204 16.64 7.53 4.56
CA TYR A 204 15.70 6.92 5.49
C TYR A 204 16.42 5.96 6.46
N ILE A 205 17.00 6.53 7.52
CA ILE A 205 17.91 5.86 8.45
C ILE A 205 17.17 4.85 9.34
N GLU A 206 15.94 5.17 9.73
CA GLU A 206 15.18 4.49 10.79
C GLU A 206 14.92 3.00 10.50
N VAL A 207 14.88 2.60 9.22
CA VAL A 207 14.60 1.22 8.81
C VAL A 207 15.78 0.54 8.13
N ILE A 208 16.90 1.23 7.95
CA ILE A 208 18.03 0.69 7.17
C ILE A 208 18.66 -0.54 7.83
N GLN A 209 18.77 -0.52 9.16
CA GLN A 209 19.26 -1.66 9.94
C GLN A 209 18.33 -2.86 9.80
N ALA A 210 17.01 -2.63 9.89
CA ALA A 210 16.02 -3.70 9.72
C ALA A 210 16.17 -4.38 8.34
N PHE A 211 16.33 -3.61 7.27
CA PHE A 211 16.57 -4.19 5.94
C PHE A 211 17.89 -4.93 5.81
N TYR A 212 18.94 -4.47 6.48
CA TYR A 212 20.22 -5.16 6.51
C TYR A 212 20.12 -6.51 7.23
N ASP A 213 19.47 -6.54 8.39
CA ASP A 213 19.26 -7.77 9.16
C ASP A 213 18.41 -8.78 8.40
N GLU A 214 17.33 -8.31 7.75
CA GLU A 214 16.48 -9.11 6.87
C GLU A 214 17.26 -9.66 5.66
N MET A 215 18.08 -8.82 5.02
CA MET A 215 18.94 -9.25 3.91
C MET A 215 19.90 -10.35 4.36
N ARG A 216 20.50 -10.23 5.56
CA ARG A 216 21.39 -11.26 6.11
C ARG A 216 20.65 -12.56 6.41
N ALA A 217 19.43 -12.47 6.96
CA ALA A 217 18.61 -13.64 7.24
C ALA A 217 18.24 -14.40 5.95
N ASP A 218 17.84 -13.68 4.89
CA ASP A 218 17.61 -14.25 3.56
C ASP A 218 18.93 -14.79 2.95
N ALA A 219 20.05 -14.13 3.21
CA ALA A 219 21.34 -14.44 2.59
C ALA A 219 22.03 -15.70 3.13
N VAL A 220 21.62 -16.22 4.30
CA VAL A 220 22.06 -17.55 4.75
C VAL A 220 21.70 -18.63 3.72
N VAL A 221 20.72 -18.37 2.85
CA VAL A 221 20.30 -19.25 1.74
C VAL A 221 20.90 -18.82 0.38
N ARG A 222 21.38 -17.57 0.21
CA ARG A 222 21.93 -17.01 -1.05
C ARG A 222 22.94 -15.90 -0.75
N ASP A 223 24.15 -15.91 -1.31
CA ASP A 223 25.18 -14.87 -1.11
C ASP A 223 24.75 -13.50 -1.72
N VAL A 224 23.78 -12.81 -1.09
CA VAL A 224 23.19 -11.57 -1.57
C VAL A 224 24.09 -10.41 -1.16
N ARG A 225 24.82 -9.87 -2.14
CA ARG A 225 25.57 -8.62 -1.98
C ARG A 225 24.82 -7.49 -2.69
N VAL A 226 24.61 -6.39 -1.99
CA VAL A 226 24.00 -5.19 -2.57
C VAL A 226 25.09 -4.25 -3.08
N ILE A 227 24.98 -3.83 -4.34
CA ILE A 227 25.83 -2.82 -4.95
C ILE A 227 25.22 -1.44 -4.69
N ILE A 228 25.87 -0.63 -3.85
CA ILE A 228 25.42 0.75 -3.62
C ILE A 228 25.75 1.60 -4.86
N ASP A 229 24.81 2.44 -5.28
CA ASP A 229 25.06 3.43 -6.34
C ASP A 229 26.04 4.51 -5.83
N ARG A 230 27.17 4.64 -6.55
CA ARG A 230 28.27 5.56 -6.22
C ARG A 230 27.82 7.01 -6.21
N ASP A 231 26.85 7.37 -7.05
CA ASP A 231 26.31 8.73 -7.06
C ASP A 231 25.50 9.03 -5.80
N ILE A 232 24.90 8.03 -5.16
CA ILE A 232 24.28 8.21 -3.84
C ILE A 232 25.35 8.52 -2.80
N LEU A 233 26.41 7.71 -2.71
CA LEU A 233 27.50 7.92 -1.75
C LEU A 233 28.15 9.30 -1.91
N ARG A 234 28.41 9.71 -3.16
CA ARG A 234 28.90 11.04 -3.48
C ARG A 234 27.95 12.11 -2.94
N ARG A 235 26.65 12.04 -3.25
CA ARG A 235 25.66 13.03 -2.79
C ARG A 235 25.53 13.09 -1.27
N LEU A 236 25.58 11.94 -0.58
CA LEU A 236 25.56 11.90 0.89
C LEU A 236 26.76 12.66 1.47
N ALA A 237 27.96 12.42 0.92
CA ALA A 237 29.17 13.13 1.31
C ALA A 237 29.12 14.63 0.96
N GLU A 238 28.61 14.99 -0.23
CA GLU A 238 28.45 16.39 -0.67
C GLU A 238 27.50 17.19 0.24
N ARG A 239 26.54 16.52 0.88
CA ARG A 239 25.53 17.13 1.76
C ARG A 239 25.93 17.10 3.24
N GLY A 240 26.99 16.39 3.61
CA GLY A 240 27.37 16.21 5.01
C GLY A 240 26.48 15.22 5.77
N SER A 241 25.81 14.29 5.09
CA SER A 241 24.98 13.24 5.70
C SER A 241 25.84 12.13 6.34
N PHE A 242 26.80 12.51 7.19
CA PHE A 242 27.87 11.63 7.64
C PHE A 242 27.41 10.47 8.51
N LYS A 243 26.36 10.67 9.33
CA LYS A 243 25.76 9.59 10.12
C LYS A 243 25.27 8.45 9.23
N LEU A 244 24.57 8.78 8.14
CA LEU A 244 24.11 7.77 7.19
C LEU A 244 25.28 7.16 6.43
N LEU A 245 26.29 7.96 6.09
CA LEU A 245 27.49 7.48 5.41
C LEU A 245 28.27 6.45 6.26
N GLU A 246 28.43 6.72 7.56
CA GLU A 246 29.03 5.80 8.54
C GLU A 246 28.27 4.48 8.57
N ILE A 247 26.93 4.52 8.73
CA ILE A 247 26.07 3.34 8.69
C ILE A 247 26.25 2.56 7.38
N VAL A 248 26.32 3.25 6.24
CA VAL A 248 26.49 2.58 4.93
C VAL A 248 27.84 1.88 4.83
N ILE A 249 28.90 2.51 5.31
CA ILE A 249 30.25 1.95 5.31
C ILE A 249 30.26 0.67 6.16
N GLU A 250 29.74 0.76 7.38
CA GLU A 250 29.71 -0.35 8.34
C GLU A 250 28.87 -1.52 7.84
N LEU A 251 27.65 -1.26 7.36
CA LEU A 251 26.72 -2.33 7.00
C LEU A 251 27.00 -2.92 5.61
N PHE A 252 27.25 -2.10 4.60
CA PHE A 252 27.24 -2.54 3.20
C PHE A 252 28.62 -2.55 2.53
N LEU A 253 29.57 -1.72 2.98
CA LEU A 253 30.84 -1.54 2.26
C LEU A 253 32.03 -2.28 2.89
N GLY A 254 31.97 -2.66 4.16
CA GLY A 254 33.10 -3.22 4.92
C GLY A 254 33.84 -4.40 4.26
N ASN A 255 33.18 -5.17 3.38
CA ASN A 255 33.76 -6.28 2.60
C ASN A 255 33.52 -6.17 1.08
N ALA A 256 33.24 -4.98 0.55
CA ALA A 256 32.88 -4.81 -0.85
C ALA A 256 34.10 -4.92 -1.80
N VAL A 257 33.96 -5.70 -2.87
CA VAL A 257 34.99 -5.87 -3.93
C VAL A 257 35.36 -4.53 -4.60
N LEU A 258 34.46 -3.54 -4.56
CA LEU A 258 34.59 -2.24 -5.21
C LEU A 258 34.97 -1.09 -4.25
N LEU A 259 35.58 -1.41 -3.12
CA LEU A 259 35.88 -0.46 -2.04
C LEU A 259 36.61 0.79 -2.54
N GLN A 260 37.62 0.64 -3.40
CA GLN A 260 38.36 1.76 -3.98
C GLN A 260 37.48 2.73 -4.76
N THR A 261 36.49 2.22 -5.49
CA THR A 261 35.61 3.10 -6.27
C THR A 261 34.57 3.79 -5.42
N TYR A 262 34.14 3.17 -4.32
CA TYR A 262 33.30 3.82 -3.32
C TYR A 262 34.04 4.95 -2.61
N TRP A 263 35.30 4.73 -2.21
CA TRP A 263 36.13 5.78 -1.64
C TRP A 263 36.36 6.95 -2.60
N GLY A 264 36.59 6.67 -3.89
CA GLY A 264 36.70 7.72 -4.90
C GLY A 264 35.45 8.61 -4.97
N ALA A 265 34.25 8.02 -4.89
CA ALA A 265 32.99 8.76 -4.88
C ALA A 265 32.81 9.60 -3.61
N ILE A 266 33.11 9.01 -2.45
CA ILE A 266 33.03 9.68 -1.14
C ILE A 266 34.01 10.86 -1.07
N ARG A 267 35.28 10.66 -1.45
CA ARG A 267 36.32 11.71 -1.48
C ARG A 267 35.94 12.88 -2.38
N LYS A 268 35.39 12.59 -3.56
CA LYS A 268 34.88 13.63 -4.47
C LYS A 268 33.76 14.43 -3.82
N GLY A 269 32.84 13.76 -3.12
CA GLY A 269 31.75 14.44 -2.42
C GLY A 269 32.22 15.30 -1.26
N LEU A 270 33.13 14.77 -0.42
CA LEU A 270 33.76 15.49 0.69
C LEU A 270 34.51 16.75 0.21
N SER A 271 35.27 16.63 -0.88
CA SER A 271 35.99 17.77 -1.46
C SER A 271 35.03 18.91 -1.86
N THR A 272 33.87 18.56 -2.41
CA THR A 272 32.82 19.52 -2.76
C THR A 272 32.18 20.13 -1.52
N PHE A 273 31.91 19.33 -0.49
CA PHE A 273 31.38 19.80 0.79
C PHE A 273 32.33 20.82 1.43
N LEU A 274 33.61 20.48 1.60
CA LEU A 274 34.63 21.36 2.20
C LEU A 274 34.81 22.69 1.46
N LYS A 275 34.75 22.68 0.12
CA LYS A 275 34.79 23.89 -0.70
C LYS A 275 33.60 24.81 -0.44
N LYS A 276 32.42 24.26 -0.12
CA LYS A 276 31.21 25.03 0.19
C LYS A 276 31.19 25.57 1.62
N SER A 277 31.81 24.85 2.56
CA SER A 277 31.69 25.13 3.99
C SER A 277 32.64 26.21 4.54
N SER A 278 33.37 26.95 3.69
CA SER A 278 34.29 28.03 4.11
C SER A 278 35.19 27.66 5.31
N GLY A 279 35.77 26.46 5.30
CA GLY A 279 36.86 26.06 6.21
C GLY A 279 36.48 25.71 7.66
N THR A 280 35.21 25.72 8.07
CA THR A 280 34.80 25.45 9.47
C THR A 280 34.05 24.14 9.69
N ALA A 281 33.92 23.29 8.67
CA ALA A 281 33.21 22.01 8.82
C ALA A 281 34.06 20.96 9.54
N VAL A 282 33.57 20.49 10.69
CA VAL A 282 34.12 19.35 11.44
C VAL A 282 33.75 18.06 10.71
N ILE A 283 34.75 17.37 10.14
CA ILE A 283 34.57 16.02 9.59
C ILE A 283 34.53 15.04 10.78
N PRO A 284 33.57 14.12 10.85
CA PRO A 284 33.57 13.09 11.89
C PRO A 284 34.86 12.26 11.85
N LYS A 285 35.45 12.02 13.01
CA LYS A 285 36.71 11.28 13.22
C LYS A 285 36.73 9.91 12.51
N ALA A 286 35.58 9.25 12.43
CA ALA A 286 35.40 7.99 11.72
C ALA A 286 35.74 8.09 10.22
N LEU A 287 35.52 9.25 9.57
CA LEU A 287 35.86 9.49 8.17
C LEU A 287 37.31 9.97 7.98
N GLU A 288 37.93 10.56 9.00
CA GLU A 288 39.35 10.98 8.95
C GLU A 288 40.29 9.78 8.78
N MET A 289 40.00 8.66 9.44
CA MET A 289 40.79 7.42 9.31
C MET A 289 40.81 6.82 7.89
N TYR A 290 39.81 7.14 7.05
CA TYR A 290 39.70 6.63 5.67
C TYR A 290 40.17 7.66 4.61
N LEU A 291 40.55 8.87 5.05
CA LEU A 291 41.09 9.93 4.19
C LEU A 291 42.62 9.98 4.20
N SER A 292 43.27 9.43 5.22
CA SER A 292 44.72 9.14 5.26
C SER A 292 45.08 7.94 4.39
#